data_AF-A0A1V3XYE2-F1
#
_entry.id   AF-A0A1V3XYE2-F1
#
_cell.length_a   1.000
_cell.length_b   1.000
_cell.length_c   1.000
_cell.angle_alpha   90.00
_cell.angle_beta   90.00
_cell.angle_gamma   90.00
#
_symmetry.space_group_name_H-M   'P 1'
#
loop_
_entity.id
_entity.type
_entity.pdbx_description
1 polymer ?
#
loop_
_entity_poly.entity_id
_entity_poly.type
_entity_poly.pdbx_seq_one_letter_code
_entity_poly.pdbx_strand_id
1 'polypeptide(L)' 'MIAEVWTLLDGECTAETRQKLREHLEACPGCLKHYGLEERIKLLIATKCKGEKAPESLHERVRLEIRRTTIIRRSE' A
#
# COMPACT_ATOMS: atom_id res chain seq x y z
N MET A 1 7.85 -12.63 -10.76
CA MET A 1 8.91 -12.81 -9.75
C MET A 1 9.19 -11.53 -8.97
N ILE A 2 9.82 -10.46 -9.51
CA ILE A 2 10.06 -9.21 -8.71
C ILE A 2 8.85 -8.26 -8.70
N ALA A 3 8.19 -8.06 -9.85
CA ALA A 3 7.06 -7.13 -9.94
C ALA A 3 5.92 -7.45 -8.95
N GLU A 4 5.65 -8.73 -8.70
CA GLU A 4 4.59 -9.18 -7.80
C GLU A 4 4.90 -8.88 -6.32
N VAL A 5 6.19 -8.83 -5.95
CA VAL A 5 6.62 -8.43 -4.59
C VAL A 5 6.33 -6.95 -4.35
N TRP A 6 6.54 -6.09 -5.36
CA TRP A 6 6.22 -4.67 -5.25
C TRP A 6 4.71 -4.42 -5.19
N THR A 7 3.93 -5.07 -6.05
CA THR A 7 2.45 -4.99 -5.99
C THR A 7 1.93 -5.42 -4.61
N LEU A 8 2.55 -6.44 -4.00
CA LEU A 8 2.21 -6.86 -2.64
C LEU A 8 2.58 -5.80 -1.59
N LEU A 9 3.80 -5.26 -1.67
CA LEU A 9 4.30 -4.23 -0.75
C LEU A 9 3.52 -2.91 -0.85
N ASP A 10 3.05 -2.55 -2.05
CA ASP A 10 2.24 -1.36 -2.32
C ASP A 10 0.76 -1.54 -1.97
N GLY A 11 0.35 -2.78 -1.67
CA GLY A 11 -1.03 -3.09 -1.31
C GLY A 11 -1.98 -3.15 -2.51
N GLU A 12 -1.44 -3.13 -3.73
CA GLU A 12 -2.17 -3.12 -5.00
C GLU A 12 -2.59 -4.53 -5.46
N CYS A 13 -2.36 -5.56 -4.65
CA CYS A 13 -2.82 -6.92 -4.92
C CYS A 13 -4.30 -7.14 -4.58
N THR A 14 -4.97 -7.96 -5.40
CA THR A 14 -6.24 -8.58 -5.00
C THR A 14 -6.05 -9.51 -3.80
N ALA A 15 -7.15 -9.86 -3.13
CA ALA A 15 -7.11 -10.76 -1.97
C ALA A 15 -6.52 -12.14 -2.35
N GLU A 16 -6.88 -12.67 -3.52
CA GLU A 16 -6.42 -13.95 -4.04
C GLU A 16 -4.92 -13.91 -4.34
N THR A 17 -4.45 -12.82 -4.95
CA THR A 17 -3.04 -12.62 -5.30
C THR A 17 -2.18 -12.50 -4.04
N ARG A 18 -2.67 -11.77 -3.04
CA ARG A 18 -2.03 -11.64 -1.73
C ARG A 18 -1.87 -12.99 -1.04
N GLN A 19 -2.90 -13.84 -1.09
CA GLN A 19 -2.85 -15.17 -0.48
C GLN A 19 -1.81 -16.07 -1.15
N LYS A 20 -1.82 -16.15 -2.49
CA LYS A 20 -0.82 -16.94 -3.25
C LYS A 20 0.61 -16.50 -2.98
N LEU A 21 0.85 -15.19 -2.91
CA LEU A 21 2.19 -14.67 -2.62
C LEU A 21 2.64 -14.97 -1.20
N ARG A 22 1.72 -14.95 -0.22
CA ARG A 22 2.05 -15.36 1.15
C ARG A 22 2.48 -16.82 1.23
N GLU A 23 1.71 -17.71 0.63
CA GLU A 23 2.05 -19.14 0.57
C GLU A 23 3.43 -19.36 -0.10
N HIS A 24 3.71 -18.61 -1.16
CA HIS A 24 5.02 -18.67 -1.81
C HIS A 24 6.16 -18.17 -0.92
N LEU A 25 5.98 -17.05 -0.21
CA LEU A 25 7.00 -16.51 0.70
C LEU A 25 7.28 -17.44 1.88
N GLU A 26 6.26 -18.16 2.37
CA GLU A 26 6.42 -19.19 3.40
C GLU A 26 7.19 -20.41 2.87
N ALA A 27 6.94 -20.81 1.62
CA ALA A 27 7.60 -21.96 1.00
C ALA A 27 9.01 -21.67 0.44
N CYS A 28 9.36 -20.40 0.19
CA CYS A 28 10.60 -20.01 -0.49
C CYS A 28 11.43 -19.00 0.33
N PRO A 29 12.44 -19.47 1.10
CA PRO A 29 13.31 -18.59 1.91
C PRO A 29 14.05 -17.51 1.11
N GLY A 30 14.39 -17.80 -0.16
CA GLY A 30 15.05 -16.84 -1.05
C GLY A 30 14.14 -15.63 -1.32
N CYS A 31 12.90 -15.88 -1.72
CA CYS A 31 11.92 -14.83 -1.96
C CYS A 31 11.55 -14.08 -0.68
N LEU A 32 11.46 -14.76 0.46
CA LEU A 32 11.26 -14.12 1.77
C LEU A 32 12.39 -13.15 2.11
N LYS A 33 13.64 -13.52 1.84
CA LYS A 33 14.81 -12.63 2.04
C LYS A 33 14.74 -11.39 1.14
N HIS A 34 14.39 -11.56 -0.13
CA HIS A 34 14.22 -10.44 -1.06
C HIS A 34 13.08 -9.52 -0.62
N TYR A 35 11.92 -10.08 -0.26
CA TYR A 35 10.79 -9.34 0.29
C TYR A 35 11.19 -8.50 1.50
N GLY A 36 11.89 -9.10 2.47
CA GLY A 36 12.34 -8.39 3.67
C GLY A 36 13.35 -7.27 3.40
N LEU A 37 14.16 -7.38 2.35
CA LEU A 37 15.05 -6.29 1.93
C LEU A 37 14.25 -5.11 1.36
N GLU A 38 13.35 -5.39 0.42
CA GLU A 38 12.50 -4.39 -0.22
C GLU A 38 11.61 -3.66 0.81
N GLU A 39 11.03 -4.39 1.75
CA GLU A 39 10.25 -3.82 2.87
C GLU A 39 11.09 -2.83 3.69
N ARG A 40 12.32 -3.20 4.04
CA ARG A 40 13.24 -2.32 4.80
C ARG A 40 13.62 -1.08 4.01
N ILE A 41 13.85 -1.21 2.70
CA ILE A 41 14.14 -0.06 1.83
C ILE A 41 12.93 0.87 1.78
N LYS A 42 11.72 0.33 1.58
CA LYS A 42 10.49 1.12 1.56
C LYS A 42 10.27 1.87 2.87
N LEU A 43 10.50 1.21 4.01
CA LEU A 43 10.43 1.83 5.33
C LEU A 43 11.50 2.93 5.50
N LEU A 44 12.72 2.69 5.03
CA LEU A 44 13.79 3.69 5.08
C LEU A 44 13.43 4.93 4.27
N ILE A 45 12.91 4.76 3.05
CA ILE A 45 12.45 5.87 2.22
C ILE A 45 11.30 6.62 2.91
N ALA A 46 10.29 5.91 3.42
CA ALA A 46 9.18 6.54 4.14
C ALA A 46 9.64 7.34 5.38
N THR A 47 10.71 6.90 6.04
CA THR A 47 11.24 7.56 7.24
C THR A 47 12.28 8.65 6.95
N LYS A 48 12.95 8.63 5.80
CA LYS A 48 14.00 9.62 5.46
C LYS A 48 13.53 10.65 4.44
N CYS A 49 12.55 10.29 3.61
CA CYS A 49 11.98 11.12 2.55
C CYS A 49 10.53 11.53 2.85
N LYS A 50 10.13 11.53 4.13
CA LYS A 50 8.89 12.16 4.58
C LYS A 50 9.05 13.66 4.40
N GLY A 51 8.65 14.15 3.23
CA GLY A 51 8.64 15.57 2.88
C GLY A 51 7.72 16.38 3.79
N GLU A 52 7.36 17.58 3.34
CA GLU A 52 6.43 18.42 4.09
C GLU A 52 5.08 17.73 4.28
N LYS A 53 4.51 17.88 5.48
CA LYS A 53 3.15 17.40 5.73
C LYS A 53 2.20 18.16 4.82
N ALA A 54 1.22 17.46 4.27
CA ALA A 54 0.14 18.10 3.53
C ALA A 54 -0.54 19.16 4.41
N PRO A 55 -0.91 20.33 3.83
CA PRO A 55 -1.54 21.40 4.58
C PRO A 55 -2.95 21.00 5.05
N GLU A 56 -3.37 21.50 6.21
CA GLU A 56 -4.67 21.15 6.81
C GLU A 56 -5.85 21.46 5.87
N SER A 57 -5.77 22.54 5.11
CA SER A 57 -6.80 22.91 4.12
C SER A 57 -7.00 21.83 3.05
N LEU A 58 -5.95 21.09 2.67
CA LEU A 58 -6.07 19.96 1.74
C LEU A 58 -6.78 18.78 2.42
N HIS A 59 -6.46 18.49 3.68
CA HIS A 59 -7.12 17.44 4.45
C HIS A 59 -8.62 17.69 4.60
N GLU A 60 -9.01 18.92 4.94
CA GLU A 60 -10.41 19.34 5.07
C GLU A 60 -11.18 19.15 3.76
N ARG A 61 -10.60 19.63 2.65
CA ARG A 61 -11.19 19.48 1.30
C ARG A 61 -11.38 18.02 0.92
N VAL A 62 -10.34 17.19 1.06
CA VAL A 62 -10.41 15.75 0.75
C VAL A 62 -11.49 15.06 1.58
N ARG A 63 -11.57 15.36 2.89
CA ARG A 63 -12.58 14.78 3.78
C ARG A 63 -14.00 15.16 3.36
N LEU A 64 -14.21 16.40 2.94
CA LEU A 64 -15.52 16.89 2.49
C LEU A 64 -15.95 16.20 1.19
N GLU A 65 -15.07 16.10 0.20
CA GLU A 65 -15.36 15.43 -1.08
C GLU A 65 -15.63 13.92 -0.92
N ILE A 66 -14.89 13.24 -0.03
CA ILE A 66 -15.14 11.83 0.29
C ILE A 66 -16.56 11.68 0.86
N ARG A 67 -16.94 12.49 1.86
CA ARG A 67 -18.28 12.44 2.47
C ARG A 67 -19.39 12.73 1.46
N ARG A 68 -19.21 13.76 0.62
CA ARG A 68 -20.16 14.11 -0.45
C ARG A 68 -20.38 12.92 -1.39
N THR A 69 -19.31 12.29 -1.84
CA THR A 69 -19.37 11.11 -2.71
C THR A 69 -20.13 9.95 -2.06
N THR A 70 -19.96 9.72 -0.75
CA THR A 70 -20.70 8.69 0.00
C THR A 70 -22.20 8.97 0.06
N ILE A 71 -22.62 10.23 0.20
CA ILE A 71 -24.04 10.60 0.24
C ILE A 71 -24.70 10.29 -1.11
N ILE A 72 -24.05 10.65 -2.22
CA ILE A 72 -24.59 10.44 -3.57
C ILE A 72 -24.82 8.94 -3.82
N ARG A 73 -23.82 8.09 -3.56
CA ARG A 73 -23.93 6.63 -3.75
C ARG A 73 -24.96 5.92 -2.86
N ARG A 74 -25.40 6.53 -1.76
CA ARG A 74 -26.44 5.95 -0.88
C ARG A 74 -27.85 6.40 -1.27
N SER A 75 -27.94 7.50 -2.03
CA SER A 75 -29.21 8.09 -2.44
C SER A 75 -29.69 7.55 -3.80
N GLU A 76 -28.90 6.69 -4.42
CA GLU A 76 -29.23 5.81 -5.55
C GLU A 76 -29.54 4.41 -5.03
#